data_AF-A0A2G4GLB4-F1
#
_entry.id   AF-A0A2G4GLB4-F1
#
_cell.length_a   1.000
_cell.length_b   1.000
_cell.length_c   1.000
_cell.angle_alpha   90.00
_cell.angle_beta   90.00
_cell.angle_gamma   90.00
#
_symmetry.space_group_name_H-M   'P 1'
#
loop_
_entity.id
_entity.type
_entity.pdbx_description
1 polymer ?
#
loop_
_entity_poly.entity_id
_entity_poly.type
_entity_poly.pdbx_seq_one_letter_code
_entity_poly.pdbx_strand_id
1 'polypeptide(L)'
;GKLVEEDPTLRVRTDEETGQTILSGMGELHLEIIVDRMRREFKVEVNQGAPQVAYKEAFQATIQHRETLKKQTGGRGKFADIVFDFGPADDEWLKENSGKHMQFVNDIFGGSIPREFIPAIQKGFEQSMSNGVLANYPVQSMKVRVFDGSFHQVDSDAMSFELCAKGGFREAARKAKPVLLEPIMKVEVITPEQYMGDVTGDLNRRRGMLEGMDSRAGAQVIKAKVPLSEMFGYVTQLRSLSSGRASSTMEFSHYNPAPNGIAEEVIARVKGKAKD
;
A
#
# COMPACT_ATOMS: atom_id res chain seq x y z
N GLY A 1 -11.45 20.52 -9.19
CA GLY A 1 -12.44 20.27 -8.11
C GLY A 1 -11.94 21.06 -6.94
N LYS A 2 -12.64 22.14 -6.58
CA LYS A 2 -12.04 23.29 -5.86
C LYS A 2 -11.20 22.91 -4.63
N LEU A 3 -11.63 21.94 -3.82
CA LEU A 3 -10.90 21.51 -2.62
C LEU A 3 -9.60 20.73 -2.91
N VAL A 4 -9.53 19.98 -4.01
CA VAL A 4 -8.32 19.26 -4.44
C VAL A 4 -7.30 20.21 -5.10
N GLU A 5 -7.78 21.32 -5.64
CA GLU A 5 -6.92 22.39 -6.18
C GLU A 5 -6.32 23.27 -5.08
N GLU A 6 -6.98 23.36 -3.92
CA GLU A 6 -6.50 24.11 -2.75
C GLU A 6 -5.52 23.31 -1.88
N ASP A 7 -5.69 21.99 -1.76
CA ASP A 7 -4.77 21.12 -1.01
C ASP A 7 -4.21 19.99 -1.90
N PRO A 8 -2.92 20.07 -2.33
CA PRO A 8 -2.29 19.05 -3.18
C PRO A 8 -2.04 17.72 -2.47
N THR A 9 -2.18 17.66 -1.14
CA THR A 9 -2.03 16.42 -0.35
C THR A 9 -3.32 15.61 -0.27
N LEU A 10 -4.45 16.21 -0.66
CA LEU A 10 -5.75 15.55 -0.73
C LEU A 10 -5.88 14.76 -2.03
N ARG A 11 -6.13 13.45 -1.93
CA ARG A 11 -6.44 12.62 -3.09
C ARG A 11 -7.85 12.09 -3.01
N VAL A 12 -8.58 12.24 -4.11
CA VAL A 12 -9.95 11.75 -4.24
C VAL A 12 -9.95 10.67 -5.31
N ARG A 13 -10.48 9.50 -4.98
CA ARG A 13 -10.73 8.43 -5.94
C ARG A 13 -12.12 7.88 -5.73
N THR A 14 -12.84 7.62 -6.80
CA THR A 14 -14.09 6.87 -6.75
C THR A 14 -13.75 5.39 -6.92
N ASP A 15 -14.25 4.58 -6.00
CA ASP A 15 -14.18 3.13 -6.08
C ASP A 15 -15.31 2.64 -7.01
N GLU A 16 -14.93 1.99 -8.11
CA GLU A 16 -15.88 1.53 -9.14
C GLU A 16 -16.68 0.29 -8.70
N GLU A 17 -16.21 -0.47 -7.70
CA GLU A 17 -16.89 -1.68 -7.22
C GLU A 17 -17.98 -1.33 -6.19
N THR A 18 -17.72 -0.36 -5.32
CA THR A 18 -18.66 0.05 -4.27
C THR A 18 -19.44 1.32 -4.61
N GLY A 19 -19.02 2.07 -5.63
CA GLY A 19 -19.56 3.39 -5.95
C GLY A 19 -19.23 4.45 -4.89
N GLN A 20 -18.37 4.15 -3.92
CA GLN A 20 -18.01 5.07 -2.84
C GLN A 20 -16.87 5.99 -3.26
N THR A 21 -16.94 7.25 -2.83
CA THR A 21 -15.84 8.20 -3.01
C THR A 21 -14.87 8.09 -1.83
N ILE A 22 -13.67 7.60 -2.09
CA ILE A 22 -12.60 7.45 -1.11
C ILE A 22 -11.79 8.75 -1.07
N LEU A 23 -11.77 9.37 0.11
CA LEU A 23 -10.96 10.54 0.41
C LEU A 23 -9.68 10.10 1.14
N SER A 24 -8.51 10.36 0.56
CA SER A 24 -7.21 10.06 1.17
C SER A 24 -6.53 11.36 1.60
N GLY A 25 -6.10 11.42 2.85
CA GLY A 25 -5.42 12.57 3.44
C GLY A 25 -4.35 12.14 4.44
N MET A 26 -3.59 13.11 4.95
CA MET A 26 -2.42 12.85 5.80
C MET A 26 -2.75 12.50 7.26
N GLY A 27 -4.01 12.63 7.68
CA GLY A 27 -4.43 12.31 9.05
C GLY A 27 -5.91 12.57 9.31
N GLU A 28 -6.37 12.12 10.48
CA GLU A 28 -7.75 12.22 10.93
C GLU A 28 -8.26 13.67 10.96
N LEU A 29 -7.52 14.57 11.61
CA LEU A 29 -7.87 15.99 11.69
C LEU A 29 -7.97 16.65 10.31
N HIS A 30 -7.09 16.28 9.38
CA HIS A 30 -7.14 16.82 8.03
C HIS A 30 -8.44 16.37 7.34
N LEU A 31 -8.79 15.09 7.42
CA LEU A 31 -10.05 14.59 6.84
C LEU A 31 -11.29 15.24 7.47
N GLU A 32 -11.32 15.44 8.79
CA GLU A 32 -12.42 16.12 9.49
C GLU A 32 -12.62 17.56 9.02
N ILE A 33 -11.53 18.33 8.89
CA ILE A 33 -11.60 19.72 8.41
C ILE A 33 -12.15 19.76 6.98
N ILE A 34 -11.70 18.86 6.10
CA ILE A 34 -12.20 18.82 4.72
C ILE A 34 -13.69 18.46 4.66
N VAL A 35 -14.13 17.49 5.46
CA VAL A 35 -15.56 17.11 5.54
C VAL A 35 -16.41 18.26 6.11
N ASP A 36 -15.94 18.97 7.14
CA ASP A 36 -16.64 20.13 7.71
C ASP A 36 -16.72 21.28 6.69
N ARG A 37 -15.64 21.57 5.96
CA ARG A 37 -15.64 22.55 4.86
C ARG A 37 -16.63 22.16 3.75
N MET A 38 -16.67 20.89 3.35
CA MET A 38 -17.66 20.40 2.37
C MET A 38 -19.11 20.62 2.83
N ARG A 39 -19.39 20.37 4.11
CA ARG A 39 -20.72 20.60 4.69
C ARG A 39 -21.08 22.09 4.76
N ARG A 40 -20.15 22.95 5.18
CA ARG A 40 -20.43 24.39 5.40
C ARG A 40 -20.41 25.20 4.11
N GLU A 41 -19.38 25.05 3.29
CA GLU A 41 -19.17 25.86 2.08
C GLU A 41 -20.01 25.36 0.91
N PHE A 42 -20.13 24.03 0.76
CA PHE A 42 -20.76 23.40 -0.40
C PHE A 42 -22.13 22.77 -0.08
N LYS A 43 -22.57 22.77 1.19
CA LYS A 43 -23.86 22.18 1.64
C LYS A 43 -24.04 20.72 1.21
N VAL A 44 -22.95 19.96 1.16
CA VAL A 44 -22.97 18.55 0.80
C VAL A 44 -23.13 17.72 2.09
N GLU A 45 -24.20 16.95 2.18
CA GLU A 45 -24.34 15.94 3.23
C GLU A 45 -23.47 14.73 2.89
N VAL A 46 -22.49 14.45 3.75
CA VAL A 46 -21.53 13.36 3.59
C VAL A 46 -21.70 12.39 4.75
N ASN A 47 -21.97 11.12 4.43
CA ASN A 47 -21.90 10.01 5.38
C ASN A 47 -20.45 9.53 5.47
N GLN A 48 -19.85 9.67 6.65
CA GLN A 48 -18.45 9.31 6.89
C GLN A 48 -18.37 7.90 7.48
N GLY A 49 -17.55 7.03 6.89
CA GLY A 49 -17.15 5.76 7.49
C GLY A 49 -15.95 5.91 8.44
N ALA A 50 -15.63 4.84 9.18
CA ALA A 50 -14.42 4.84 10.00
C ALA A 50 -13.16 5.05 9.11
N PRO A 51 -12.19 5.88 9.55
CA PRO A 51 -10.97 6.08 8.79
C PRO A 51 -10.23 4.75 8.63
N GLN A 52 -9.78 4.47 7.41
CA GLN A 52 -9.03 3.27 7.09
C GLN A 52 -7.56 3.59 6.85
N VAL A 53 -6.69 2.70 7.31
CA VAL A 53 -5.25 2.80 7.07
C VAL A 53 -4.96 2.26 5.67
N ALA A 54 -4.19 3.02 4.89
CA ALA A 54 -3.70 2.58 3.60
C ALA A 54 -2.53 1.58 3.77
N TYR A 55 -2.88 0.32 4.02
CA TYR A 55 -1.92 -0.79 4.01
C TYR A 55 -1.39 -1.03 2.59
N LYS A 56 -0.22 -1.67 2.52
CA LYS A 56 0.37 -2.16 1.27
C LYS A 56 0.76 -3.62 1.41
N GLU A 57 0.98 -4.29 0.29
CA GLU A 57 1.53 -5.65 0.29
C GLU A 57 2.97 -5.66 -0.23
N ALA A 58 3.79 -6.57 0.28
CA ALA A 58 5.11 -6.86 -0.24
C ALA A 58 5.40 -8.36 -0.20
N PHE A 59 6.43 -8.79 -0.94
CA PHE A 59 6.83 -10.19 -1.02
C PHE A 59 8.18 -10.39 -0.35
N GLN A 60 8.39 -11.54 0.30
CA GLN A 60 9.65 -11.84 0.99
C GLN A 60 10.49 -12.89 0.28
N ALA A 61 9.88 -13.75 -0.55
CA ALA A 61 10.57 -14.84 -1.21
C ALA A 61 10.57 -14.65 -2.72
N THR A 62 11.70 -14.96 -3.36
CA THR A 62 11.79 -15.09 -4.81
C THR A 62 11.38 -16.51 -5.21
N ILE A 63 10.43 -16.62 -6.13
CA ILE A 63 9.91 -17.89 -6.63
C ILE A 63 9.89 -17.88 -8.15
N GLN A 64 10.23 -19.01 -8.74
CA GLN A 64 10.10 -19.25 -10.17
C GLN A 64 8.73 -19.87 -10.44
N HIS A 65 7.98 -19.30 -11.39
CA HIS A 65 6.65 -19.81 -11.76
C HIS A 65 6.48 -19.83 -13.28
N ARG A 66 5.79 -20.87 -13.76
CA ARG A 66 5.36 -20.99 -15.15
C ARG A 66 3.85 -20.92 -15.19
N GLU A 67 3.33 -20.01 -15.98
CA GLU A 67 1.89 -19.85 -16.20
C GLU A 67 1.55 -20.04 -17.67
N THR A 68 0.55 -20.88 -17.93
CA THR A 68 0.02 -21.12 -19.27
C THR A 68 -1.46 -20.78 -19.34
N LEU A 69 -1.84 -19.88 -20.25
CA LEU A 69 -3.22 -19.61 -20.61
C LEU A 69 -3.55 -20.33 -21.93
N LYS A 70 -4.45 -21.31 -21.88
CA LYS A 70 -5.01 -21.95 -23.07
C LYS A 70 -6.54 -21.90 -22.98
N LYS A 71 -7.18 -21.08 -23.81
CA LYS A 71 -8.65 -21.03 -23.93
C LYS A 71 -9.03 -21.17 -25.39
N GLN A 72 -9.88 -22.15 -25.68
CA GLN A 72 -10.39 -22.39 -27.02
C GLN A 72 -11.92 -22.33 -26.97
N THR A 73 -12.49 -21.22 -27.46
CA THR A 73 -13.94 -21.02 -27.59
C THR A 73 -14.29 -20.99 -29.07
N GLY A 74 -14.50 -22.17 -29.67
CA GLY A 74 -15.13 -22.38 -30.99
C GLY A 74 -14.54 -21.68 -32.24
N GLY A 75 -13.64 -20.72 -32.08
CA GLY A 75 -12.99 -19.88 -33.09
C GLY A 75 -11.55 -19.57 -32.68
N ARG A 76 -11.06 -18.35 -32.95
CA ARG A 76 -9.68 -17.93 -32.62
C ARG A 76 -9.36 -18.20 -31.15
N GLY A 77 -8.36 -19.05 -30.92
CA GLY A 77 -7.95 -19.43 -29.57
C GLY A 77 -7.21 -18.30 -28.87
N LYS A 78 -7.03 -18.45 -27.56
CA LYS A 78 -6.14 -17.65 -26.74
C LYS A 78 -5.05 -18.54 -26.19
N PHE A 79 -3.81 -18.24 -26.54
CA PHE A 79 -2.62 -18.95 -26.09
C PHE A 79 -1.57 -17.98 -25.58
N ALA A 80 -1.09 -18.20 -24.37
CA ALA A 80 0.12 -17.55 -23.85
C ALA A 80 0.80 -18.47 -22.84
N ASP A 81 2.12 -18.52 -22.85
CA ASP A 81 2.93 -19.24 -21.88
C ASP A 81 4.11 -18.35 -21.47
N ILE A 82 4.25 -18.11 -20.18
CA ILE A 82 5.31 -17.27 -19.61
C ILE A 82 5.98 -18.02 -18.46
N VAL A 83 7.30 -17.97 -18.44
CA VAL A 83 8.12 -18.44 -17.32
C VAL A 83 8.86 -17.23 -16.75
N PHE A 84 8.66 -16.99 -15.46
CA PHE A 84 9.19 -15.82 -14.80
C PHE A 84 9.63 -16.11 -13.37
N ASP A 85 10.63 -15.36 -12.93
CA ASP A 85 10.97 -15.23 -11.53
C ASP A 85 10.22 -14.03 -10.94
N PHE A 86 9.67 -14.23 -9.76
CA PHE A 86 8.85 -13.26 -9.04
C PHE A 86 9.35 -13.10 -7.62
N GLY A 87 9.55 -11.87 -7.15
CA GLY A 87 10.04 -11.62 -5.79
C GLY A 87 9.99 -10.15 -5.37
N PRO A 88 10.58 -9.81 -4.21
CA PRO A 88 10.80 -8.42 -3.81
C PRO A 88 11.64 -7.66 -4.84
N ALA A 89 11.41 -6.36 -4.95
CA ALA A 89 12.29 -5.48 -5.71
C ALA A 89 13.66 -5.35 -5.02
N ASP A 90 14.72 -5.19 -5.82
CA ASP A 90 16.05 -4.99 -5.24
C ASP A 90 16.11 -3.61 -4.55
N ASP A 91 16.65 -3.56 -3.32
CA ASP A 91 16.76 -2.32 -2.54
C ASP A 91 17.58 -1.24 -3.27
N GLU A 92 18.60 -1.64 -4.02
CA GLU A 92 19.42 -0.74 -4.85
C GLU A 92 18.60 -0.14 -6.00
N TRP A 93 17.79 -0.96 -6.66
CA TRP A 93 16.93 -0.51 -7.75
C TRP A 93 15.84 0.46 -7.25
N LEU A 94 15.28 0.21 -6.06
CA LEU A 94 14.31 1.10 -5.42
C LEU A 94 14.90 2.46 -5.05
N LYS A 95 16.17 2.50 -4.61
CA LYS A 95 16.87 3.76 -4.33
C LYS A 95 17.11 4.57 -5.61
N GLU A 96 17.54 3.90 -6.68
CA GLU A 96 17.79 4.54 -7.98
C GLU A 96 16.51 4.95 -8.72
N ASN A 97 15.43 4.18 -8.59
CA ASN A 97 14.15 4.42 -9.25
C ASN A 97 13.08 4.86 -8.26
N SER A 98 13.39 5.92 -7.49
CA SER A 98 12.45 6.56 -6.57
C SER A 98 11.14 6.92 -7.27
N GLY A 99 10.07 6.18 -6.99
CA GLY A 99 8.73 6.37 -7.59
C GLY A 99 8.27 5.28 -8.56
N LYS A 100 9.11 4.30 -8.92
CA LYS A 100 8.65 3.10 -9.64
C LYS A 100 8.34 1.97 -8.68
N HIS A 101 7.25 1.25 -8.96
CA HIS A 101 6.79 0.15 -8.13
C HIS A 101 7.18 -1.23 -8.69
N MET A 102 7.51 -1.33 -9.98
CA MET A 102 7.82 -2.61 -10.61
C MET A 102 9.20 -2.60 -11.29
N GLN A 103 10.06 -3.51 -10.86
CA GLN A 103 11.31 -3.82 -11.55
C GLN A 103 11.06 -4.94 -12.55
N PHE A 104 10.86 -4.58 -13.82
CA PHE A 104 10.67 -5.55 -14.90
C PHE A 104 12.00 -5.81 -15.62
N VAL A 105 12.43 -7.07 -15.65
CA VAL A 105 13.65 -7.53 -16.32
C VAL A 105 13.26 -8.47 -17.46
N ASN A 106 13.52 -8.05 -18.69
CA ASN A 106 13.37 -8.90 -19.86
C ASN A 106 14.69 -9.62 -20.15
N ASP A 107 14.69 -10.93 -19.94
CA ASP A 107 15.85 -11.80 -20.15
C ASP A 107 15.49 -12.98 -21.07
N ILE A 108 14.55 -12.75 -21.99
CA ILE A 108 14.07 -13.76 -22.93
C ILE A 108 15.18 -14.08 -23.93
N PHE A 109 15.68 -15.31 -23.87
CA PHE A 109 16.68 -15.83 -24.82
C PHE A 109 16.01 -16.48 -26.04
N GLY A 110 16.62 -16.34 -27.21
CA GLY A 110 16.23 -17.11 -28.41
C GLY A 110 14.95 -16.69 -29.13
N GLY A 111 14.25 -15.64 -28.66
CA GLY A 111 13.03 -15.15 -29.32
C GLY A 111 11.78 -16.01 -29.06
N SER A 112 11.77 -16.79 -27.97
CA SER A 112 10.62 -17.63 -27.55
C SER A 112 9.33 -16.84 -27.33
N ILE A 113 9.42 -15.52 -27.13
CA ILE A 113 8.30 -14.59 -27.18
C ILE A 113 8.71 -13.37 -28.02
N PRO A 114 7.91 -12.99 -29.05
CA PRO A 114 8.12 -11.76 -29.79
C PRO A 114 8.17 -10.52 -28.89
N ARG A 115 9.11 -9.60 -29.18
CA ARG A 115 9.33 -8.39 -28.37
C ARG A 115 8.10 -7.47 -28.28
N GLU A 116 7.19 -7.58 -29.23
CA GLU A 116 5.91 -6.85 -29.26
C GLU A 116 4.95 -7.23 -28.13
N PHE A 117 5.07 -8.43 -27.55
CA PHE A 117 4.20 -8.88 -26.46
C PHE A 117 4.75 -8.54 -25.07
N ILE A 118 6.03 -8.17 -24.98
CA ILE A 118 6.69 -7.85 -23.71
C ILE A 118 5.99 -6.68 -22.97
N PRO A 119 5.62 -5.56 -23.64
CA PRO A 119 4.86 -4.49 -22.99
C PRO A 119 3.50 -4.96 -22.46
N ALA A 120 2.86 -5.92 -23.11
CA ALA A 120 1.57 -6.47 -22.66
C ALA A 120 1.72 -7.32 -21.39
N ILE A 121 2.80 -8.10 -21.29
CA ILE A 121 3.17 -8.85 -20.09
C ILE A 121 3.43 -7.86 -18.94
N GLN A 122 4.27 -6.85 -19.18
CA GLN A 122 4.59 -5.81 -18.20
C GLN A 122 3.32 -5.11 -17.68
N LYS A 123 2.43 -4.69 -18.58
CA LYS A 123 1.15 -4.07 -18.24
C LYS A 123 0.25 -5.00 -17.43
N GLY A 124 0.22 -6.29 -17.74
CA GLY A 124 -0.54 -7.28 -16.98
C GLY A 124 -0.09 -7.37 -15.52
N PHE A 125 1.22 -7.40 -15.31
CA PHE A 125 1.81 -7.37 -13.96
C PHE A 125 1.54 -6.05 -13.24
N GLU A 126 1.73 -4.90 -13.90
CA GLU A 126 1.49 -3.57 -13.32
C GLU A 126 0.02 -3.38 -12.88
N GLN A 127 -0.94 -3.83 -13.68
CA GLN A 127 -2.35 -3.79 -13.30
C GLN A 127 -2.65 -4.72 -12.12
N SER A 128 -2.01 -5.88 -12.08
CA SER A 128 -2.13 -6.80 -10.96
C SER A 128 -1.54 -6.27 -9.66
N MET A 129 -0.58 -5.34 -9.70
CA MET A 129 -0.05 -4.69 -8.48
C MET A 129 -1.09 -3.87 -7.74
N SER A 130 -2.11 -3.36 -8.43
CA SER A 130 -3.17 -2.57 -7.79
C SER A 130 -4.00 -3.40 -6.82
N ASN A 131 -4.13 -4.70 -7.11
CA ASN A 131 -4.95 -5.65 -6.35
C ASN A 131 -4.04 -6.77 -5.80
N GLY A 132 -3.50 -6.55 -4.60
CA GLY A 132 -2.71 -7.54 -3.88
C GLY A 132 -3.48 -8.83 -3.57
N VAL A 133 -2.76 -9.87 -3.20
CA VAL A 133 -3.31 -11.23 -3.08
C VAL A 133 -3.71 -11.59 -1.65
N LEU A 134 -3.23 -10.85 -0.64
CA LEU A 134 -3.62 -11.07 0.74
C LEU A 134 -4.97 -10.45 1.07
N ALA A 135 -5.09 -9.15 0.88
CA ALA A 135 -6.23 -8.34 1.32
C ALA A 135 -6.57 -7.24 0.30
N ASN A 136 -6.31 -7.47 -0.99
CA ASN A 136 -6.58 -6.53 -2.08
C ASN A 136 -5.93 -5.15 -1.91
N TYR A 137 -4.86 -5.05 -1.11
CA TYR A 137 -4.11 -3.80 -0.98
C TYR A 137 -3.07 -3.68 -2.10
N PRO A 138 -2.74 -2.45 -2.53
CA PRO A 138 -1.75 -2.26 -3.57
C PRO A 138 -0.36 -2.75 -3.11
N VAL A 139 0.34 -3.44 -4.00
CA VAL A 139 1.71 -3.91 -3.78
C VAL A 139 2.66 -2.72 -3.79
N GLN A 140 3.52 -2.61 -2.77
CA GLN A 140 4.51 -1.53 -2.68
C GLN A 140 5.57 -1.63 -3.78
N SER A 141 6.17 -2.81 -3.89
CA SER A 141 7.18 -3.08 -4.90
C SER A 141 7.25 -4.57 -5.25
N MET A 142 7.65 -4.86 -6.49
CA MET A 142 7.94 -6.22 -6.92
C MET A 142 8.97 -6.25 -8.04
N LYS A 143 9.68 -7.37 -8.14
CA LYS A 143 10.56 -7.70 -9.26
C LYS A 143 9.99 -8.85 -10.05
N VAL A 144 9.97 -8.69 -11.37
CA VAL A 144 9.55 -9.71 -12.32
C VAL A 144 10.65 -9.86 -13.36
N ARG A 145 11.25 -11.04 -13.45
CA ARG A 145 12.20 -11.38 -14.52
C ARG A 145 11.56 -12.42 -15.42
N VAL A 146 11.28 -12.07 -16.66
CA VAL A 146 10.78 -13.01 -17.67
C VAL A 146 11.97 -13.51 -18.47
N PHE A 147 12.25 -14.80 -18.43
CA PHE A 147 13.43 -15.39 -19.07
C PHE A 147 13.08 -16.46 -20.12
N ASP A 148 11.86 -17.03 -20.06
CA ASP A 148 11.41 -18.04 -21.02
C ASP A 148 9.89 -17.98 -21.20
N GLY A 149 9.38 -18.69 -22.21
CA GLY A 149 7.96 -18.81 -22.48
C GLY A 149 7.69 -19.41 -23.86
N SER A 150 6.43 -19.36 -24.29
CA SER A 150 6.04 -19.88 -25.60
C SER A 150 4.84 -19.10 -26.15
N PHE A 151 4.77 -19.03 -27.48
CA PHE A 151 3.68 -18.40 -28.20
C PHE A 151 3.20 -19.29 -29.35
N HIS A 152 1.97 -19.03 -29.80
CA HIS A 152 1.37 -19.67 -30.96
C HIS A 152 1.07 -18.61 -32.02
N GLN A 153 1.46 -18.83 -33.28
CA GLN A 153 1.40 -17.79 -34.31
C GLN A 153 -0.02 -17.25 -34.60
N VAL A 154 -1.06 -18.07 -34.39
CA VAL A 154 -2.45 -17.72 -34.75
C VAL A 154 -3.30 -17.36 -33.54
N ASP A 155 -2.97 -17.95 -32.38
CA ASP A 155 -3.78 -17.88 -31.16
C ASP A 155 -3.15 -17.02 -30.05
N SER A 156 -1.91 -16.56 -30.23
CA SER A 156 -1.28 -15.62 -29.29
C SER A 156 -1.52 -14.17 -29.72
N ASP A 157 -2.12 -13.42 -28.80
CA ASP A 157 -2.33 -11.99 -28.90
C ASP A 157 -1.84 -11.28 -27.61
N ALA A 158 -1.66 -9.97 -27.70
CA ALA A 158 -1.23 -9.15 -26.56
C ALA A 158 -2.15 -9.31 -25.34
N MET A 159 -3.47 -9.46 -25.58
CA MET A 159 -4.44 -9.65 -24.50
C MET A 159 -4.28 -11.02 -23.81
N SER A 160 -3.92 -12.08 -24.53
CA SER A 160 -3.62 -13.38 -23.92
C SER A 160 -2.42 -13.32 -22.98
N PHE A 161 -1.35 -12.62 -23.39
CA PHE A 161 -0.18 -12.41 -22.54
C PHE A 161 -0.50 -11.55 -21.30
N GLU A 162 -1.31 -10.50 -21.45
CA GLU A 162 -1.76 -9.68 -20.32
C GLU A 162 -2.58 -10.51 -19.31
N LEU A 163 -3.51 -11.34 -19.79
CA LEU A 163 -4.32 -12.22 -18.95
C LEU A 163 -3.49 -13.32 -18.29
N CYS A 164 -2.50 -13.86 -19.02
CA CYS A 164 -1.57 -14.86 -18.50
C CYS A 164 -0.68 -14.27 -17.40
N ALA A 165 -0.15 -13.05 -17.59
CA ALA A 165 0.59 -12.31 -16.55
C ALA A 165 -0.26 -12.08 -15.29
N LYS A 166 -1.53 -11.68 -15.44
CA LYS A 166 -2.47 -11.53 -14.33
C LYS A 166 -2.72 -12.84 -13.58
N GLY A 167 -2.87 -13.95 -14.30
CA GLY A 167 -3.02 -15.29 -13.72
C GLY A 167 -1.77 -15.72 -12.95
N GLY A 168 -0.62 -15.58 -13.62
CA GLY A 168 0.69 -15.92 -13.07
C GLY A 168 1.01 -15.11 -11.82
N PHE A 169 0.72 -13.81 -11.81
CA PHE A 169 0.87 -12.98 -10.63
C PHE A 169 0.11 -13.55 -9.43
N ARG A 170 -1.17 -13.93 -9.58
CA ARG A 170 -1.96 -14.43 -8.44
C ARG A 170 -1.38 -15.71 -7.84
N GLU A 171 -0.93 -16.64 -8.68
CA GLU A 171 -0.36 -17.91 -8.21
C GLU A 171 1.06 -17.75 -7.66
N ALA A 172 1.87 -16.92 -8.31
CA ALA A 172 3.23 -16.58 -7.89
C ALA A 172 3.25 -15.83 -6.56
N ALA A 173 2.45 -14.78 -6.44
CA ALA A 173 2.36 -13.93 -5.25
C ALA A 173 1.91 -14.69 -4.00
N ARG A 174 1.04 -15.71 -4.14
CA ARG A 174 0.66 -16.59 -3.01
C ARG A 174 1.83 -17.39 -2.47
N LYS A 175 2.74 -17.84 -3.35
CA LYS A 175 3.92 -18.64 -3.00
C LYS A 175 5.07 -17.77 -2.51
N ALA A 176 5.10 -16.49 -2.88
CA ALA A 176 6.17 -15.54 -2.58
C ALA A 176 6.18 -15.01 -1.12
N LYS A 177 5.49 -15.68 -0.20
CA LYS A 177 5.31 -15.28 1.21
C LYS A 177 4.92 -13.79 1.32
N PRO A 178 3.72 -13.43 0.85
CA PRO A 178 3.29 -12.05 0.91
C PRO A 178 3.13 -11.61 2.37
N VAL A 179 3.47 -10.35 2.65
CA VAL A 179 3.34 -9.71 3.95
C VAL A 179 2.57 -8.41 3.81
N LEU A 180 1.79 -8.09 4.84
CA LEU A 180 1.09 -6.81 4.94
C LEU A 180 2.05 -5.78 5.52
N LEU A 181 2.10 -4.61 4.89
CA LEU A 181 2.90 -3.48 5.32
C LEU A 181 1.98 -2.39 5.87
N GLU A 182 2.29 -1.95 7.08
CA GLU A 182 1.63 -0.80 7.71
C GLU A 182 2.49 0.47 7.55
N PRO A 183 1.86 1.64 7.35
CA PRO A 183 2.59 2.91 7.31
C PRO A 183 3.03 3.30 8.72
N ILE A 184 4.33 3.58 8.85
CA ILE A 184 4.95 4.10 10.06
C ILE A 184 5.08 5.62 9.93
N MET A 185 4.55 6.31 10.93
CA MET A 185 4.62 7.76 11.06
C MET A 185 5.78 8.12 11.97
N LYS A 186 6.61 9.07 11.53
CA LYS A 186 7.53 9.77 12.41
C LYS A 186 6.73 10.83 13.15
N VAL A 187 6.66 10.68 14.47
CA VAL A 187 5.90 11.56 15.37
C VAL A 187 6.90 12.35 16.20
N GLU A 188 6.74 13.67 16.22
CA GLU A 188 7.46 14.55 17.12
C GLU A 188 6.47 15.17 18.10
N VAL A 189 6.66 14.93 19.39
CA VAL A 189 5.80 15.45 20.45
C VAL A 189 6.59 16.46 21.26
N ILE A 190 6.07 17.68 21.35
CA ILE A 190 6.62 18.74 22.19
C ILE A 190 5.75 18.79 23.45
N THR A 191 6.34 18.53 24.61
CA THR A 191 5.62 18.51 25.88
C THR A 191 6.49 19.10 27.01
N PRO A 192 5.89 19.75 28.02
CA PRO A 192 6.62 20.10 29.24
C PRO A 192 7.18 18.85 29.95
N GLU A 193 8.33 18.99 30.62
CA GLU A 193 9.02 17.88 31.29
C GLU A 193 8.13 17.11 32.29
N GLN A 194 7.22 17.82 32.97
CA GLN A 194 6.29 17.24 33.94
C GLN A 194 5.35 16.16 33.36
N TYR A 195 5.09 16.16 32.05
CA TYR A 195 4.22 15.18 31.37
C TYR A 195 5.01 14.22 30.49
N MET A 196 6.35 14.31 30.46
CA MET A 196 7.19 13.50 29.58
C MET A 196 6.99 12.01 29.82
N GLY A 197 6.88 11.59 31.08
CA GLY A 197 6.69 10.18 31.44
C GLY A 197 5.38 9.60 30.89
N ASP A 198 4.27 10.31 31.06
CA ASP A 198 2.95 9.88 30.60
C ASP A 198 2.87 9.79 29.07
N VAL A 199 3.43 10.79 28.37
CA VAL A 199 3.49 10.81 26.91
C VAL A 199 4.34 9.66 26.36
N THR A 200 5.50 9.43 26.97
CA THR A 200 6.40 8.33 26.58
C THR A 200 5.75 6.96 26.83
N GLY A 201 5.00 6.84 27.93
CA GLY A 201 4.23 5.64 28.25
C GLY A 201 3.12 5.35 27.24
N ASP A 202 2.38 6.37 26.80
CA ASP A 202 1.34 6.24 25.78
C ASP A 202 1.91 5.84 24.42
N LEU A 203 3.02 6.47 23.99
CA LEU A 203 3.72 6.10 22.75
C LEU A 203 4.19 4.65 22.75
N ASN A 204 4.74 4.16 23.88
CA ASN A 204 5.13 2.75 24.01
C ASN A 204 3.93 1.79 23.96
N ARG A 205 2.78 2.14 24.55
CA ARG A 205 1.55 1.34 24.45
C ARG A 205 1.06 1.24 23.01
N ARG A 206 1.26 2.27 22.22
CA ARG A 206 0.92 2.36 20.79
C ARG A 206 1.97 1.74 19.87
N ARG A 207 2.85 0.87 20.38
CA ARG A 207 3.95 0.22 19.61
C ARG A 207 4.93 1.23 19.01
N GLY A 208 5.06 2.41 19.62
CA GLY A 208 6.01 3.43 19.21
C GLY A 208 7.45 3.03 19.53
N MET A 209 8.34 3.10 18.55
CA MET A 209 9.79 3.04 18.76
C MET A 209 10.33 4.45 19.00
N LEU A 210 10.81 4.72 20.20
CA LEU A 210 11.46 5.99 20.53
C LEU A 210 12.81 6.08 19.81
N GLU A 211 13.03 7.15 19.05
CA GLU A 211 14.31 7.42 18.37
C GLU A 211 15.22 8.31 19.22
N GLY A 212 14.64 9.19 20.04
CA GLY A 212 15.38 10.08 20.90
C GLY A 212 14.52 11.13 21.59
N MET A 213 15.12 11.79 22.58
CA MET A 213 14.52 12.93 23.28
C MET A 213 15.51 14.10 23.24
N ASP A 214 15.03 15.25 22.79
CA ASP A 214 15.78 16.51 22.77
C ASP A 214 15.11 17.52 23.71
N SER A 215 15.89 18.36 24.38
CA SER A 215 15.35 19.46 25.17
C SER A 215 15.46 20.78 24.40
N ARG A 216 14.35 21.51 24.25
CA ARG A 216 14.30 22.79 23.54
C ARG A 216 13.57 23.84 24.38
N ALA A 217 14.29 24.86 24.81
CA ALA A 217 13.74 26.06 25.46
C ALA A 217 12.76 25.76 26.63
N GLY A 218 13.08 24.77 27.47
CA GLY A 218 12.24 24.36 28.61
C GLY A 218 11.11 23.37 28.29
N ALA A 219 10.98 22.94 27.03
CA ALA A 219 10.12 21.84 26.61
C ALA A 219 10.95 20.62 26.19
N GLN A 220 10.40 19.42 26.36
CA GLN A 220 10.96 18.18 25.86
C GLN A 220 10.34 17.84 24.51
N VAL A 221 11.18 17.44 23.56
CA VAL A 221 10.82 17.01 22.21
C VAL A 221 11.09 15.53 22.12
N ILE A 222 10.03 14.73 22.05
CA ILE A 222 10.09 13.27 21.96
C ILE A 222 9.92 12.89 20.49
N LYS A 223 10.90 12.18 19.93
CA LYS A 223 10.84 11.65 18.56
C LYS A 223 10.57 10.16 18.62
N ALA A 224 9.52 9.72 17.93
CA ALA A 224 9.12 8.33 17.89
C ALA A 224 8.65 7.92 16.49
N LYS A 225 8.76 6.64 16.19
CA LYS A 225 8.17 5.99 15.03
C LYS A 225 6.99 5.16 15.48
N VAL A 226 5.78 5.53 15.06
CA VAL A 226 4.54 4.89 15.51
C VAL A 226 3.72 4.43 14.29
N PRO A 227 3.15 3.23 14.31
CA PRO A 227 2.21 2.80 13.27
C PRO A 227 0.98 3.72 13.20
N LEU A 228 0.56 4.11 12.00
CA LEU A 228 -0.62 4.97 11.82
C LEU A 228 -1.90 4.34 12.38
N SER A 229 -1.99 3.00 12.34
CA SER A 229 -3.11 2.22 12.91
C SER A 229 -3.34 2.48 14.39
N GLU A 230 -2.29 2.82 15.14
CA GLU A 230 -2.35 3.08 16.58
C GLU A 230 -2.46 4.57 16.90
N MET A 231 -2.48 5.45 15.90
CA MET A 231 -2.47 6.91 16.08
C MET A 231 -3.86 7.55 16.05
N PHE A 232 -4.91 6.77 15.77
CA PHE A 232 -6.29 7.28 15.80
C PHE A 232 -6.66 7.78 17.20
N GLY A 233 -7.26 8.98 17.26
CA GLY A 233 -7.60 9.64 18.51
C GLY A 233 -6.42 10.11 19.38
N TYR A 234 -5.18 10.04 18.87
CA TYR A 234 -3.98 10.41 19.65
C TYR A 234 -4.00 11.88 20.08
N VAL A 235 -4.50 12.79 19.25
CA VAL A 235 -4.57 14.24 19.57
C VAL A 235 -5.41 14.49 20.83
N THR A 236 -6.55 13.80 20.96
CA THR A 236 -7.43 13.91 22.13
C THR A 236 -6.77 13.32 23.37
N GLN A 237 -6.14 12.16 23.24
CA GLN A 237 -5.41 11.51 24.35
C GLN A 237 -4.23 12.38 24.83
N LEU A 238 -3.42 12.89 23.90
CA LEU A 238 -2.29 13.76 24.19
C LEU A 238 -2.73 15.04 24.91
N ARG A 239 -3.83 15.65 24.48
CA ARG A 239 -4.41 16.82 25.14
C ARG A 239 -4.81 16.51 26.58
N SER A 240 -5.45 15.36 26.82
CA SER A 240 -5.82 14.93 28.18
C SER A 240 -4.60 14.68 29.07
N LEU A 241 -3.57 13.99 28.56
CA LEU A 241 -2.35 13.68 29.31
C LEU A 241 -1.54 14.93 29.66
N SER A 242 -1.50 15.90 28.73
CA SER A 242 -0.69 17.12 28.86
C SER A 242 -1.43 18.33 29.41
N SER A 243 -2.70 18.17 29.82
CA SER A 243 -3.59 19.31 30.12
C SER A 243 -3.65 20.34 28.98
N GLY A 244 -3.52 19.88 27.74
CA GLY A 244 -3.52 20.68 26.52
C GLY A 244 -2.24 21.48 26.25
N ARG A 245 -1.14 21.17 26.95
CA ARG A 245 0.14 21.86 26.79
C ARG A 245 1.12 21.17 25.85
N ALA A 246 0.80 19.96 25.40
CA ALA A 246 1.60 19.25 24.41
C ALA A 246 1.06 19.43 23.00
N SER A 247 1.96 19.43 22.03
CA SER A 247 1.66 19.39 20.60
C SER A 247 2.35 18.20 19.95
N SER A 248 1.71 17.63 18.93
CA SER A 248 2.28 16.55 18.13
C SER A 248 2.27 16.93 16.66
N THR A 249 3.39 16.70 15.98
CA THR A 249 3.48 16.68 14.53
C THR A 249 3.75 15.26 14.07
N MET A 250 3.24 14.90 12.90
CA MET A 250 3.39 13.57 12.33
C MET A 250 3.68 13.68 10.84
N GLU A 251 4.65 12.91 10.39
CA GLU A 251 5.08 12.83 9.01
C GLU A 251 5.21 11.37 8.60
N PHE A 252 4.89 11.03 7.36
CA PHE A 252 5.11 9.69 6.85
C PHE A 252 6.62 9.37 6.83
N SER A 253 7.01 8.25 7.43
CA SER A 253 8.41 7.81 7.43
C SER A 253 8.65 6.73 6.38
N HIS A 254 8.05 5.56 6.56
CA HIS A 254 8.24 4.39 5.70
C HIS A 254 7.13 3.37 5.95
N TYR A 255 7.09 2.33 5.13
CA TYR A 255 6.25 1.16 5.36
C TYR A 255 7.07 0.08 6.08
N ASN A 256 6.46 -0.61 7.04
CA ASN A 256 7.09 -1.71 7.77
C ASN A 256 6.15 -2.93 7.83
N PRO A 257 6.65 -4.18 7.86
CA PRO A 257 5.80 -5.35 8.03
C PRO A 257 4.96 -5.26 9.30
N ALA A 258 3.65 -5.42 9.12
CA ALA A 258 2.70 -5.45 10.23
C ALA A 258 2.90 -6.74 11.05
N PRO A 259 2.76 -6.70 12.38
CA PRO A 259 2.77 -7.89 13.22
C PRO A 259 1.67 -8.88 12.80
N ASN A 260 1.93 -10.19 12.96
CA ASN A 260 1.01 -11.26 12.52
C ASN A 260 -0.42 -11.07 13.04
N GLY A 261 -0.61 -10.67 14.30
CA GLY A 261 -1.95 -10.48 14.87
C GLY A 261 -2.78 -9.40 14.17
N ILE A 262 -2.15 -8.27 13.80
CA ILE A 262 -2.81 -7.17 13.09
C ILE A 262 -3.02 -7.56 11.63
N ALA A 263 -2.03 -8.18 11.02
CA ALA A 263 -2.12 -8.64 9.64
C ALA A 263 -3.30 -9.62 9.45
N GLU A 264 -3.45 -10.60 10.36
CA GLU A 264 -4.57 -11.54 10.34
C GLU A 264 -5.93 -10.86 10.53
N GLU A 265 -6.04 -9.89 11.44
CA GLU A 265 -7.27 -9.14 11.66
C GLU A 265 -7.68 -8.34 10.41
N VAL A 266 -6.73 -7.64 9.79
CA VAL A 266 -6.96 -6.85 8.58
C VAL A 266 -7.37 -7.77 7.42
N ILE A 267 -6.68 -8.90 7.25
CA ILE A 267 -7.01 -9.90 6.22
C ILE A 267 -8.42 -10.48 6.46
N ALA A 268 -8.78 -10.78 7.70
CA ALA A 268 -10.11 -11.31 8.05
C ALA A 268 -11.21 -10.29 7.73
N ARG A 269 -10.98 -9.00 8.08
CA ARG A 269 -11.92 -7.90 7.84
C ARG A 269 -12.19 -7.71 6.35
N VAL A 270 -11.15 -7.75 5.51
CA VAL A 270 -11.32 -7.58 4.05
C VAL A 270 -11.94 -8.80 3.39
N LYS A 271 -11.59 -10.02 3.83
CA LYS A 271 -12.17 -11.26 3.26
C LYS A 271 -13.61 -11.52 3.70
N GLY A 272 -14.24 -10.61 4.43
CA GLY A 272 -15.63 -10.76 4.87
C GLY A 272 -15.83 -11.88 5.89
N LYS A 273 -14.77 -12.37 6.55
CA LYS A 273 -14.92 -13.12 7.79
C LYS A 273 -15.17 -12.11 8.91
N ALA A 274 -16.35 -11.49 8.86
CA ALA A 274 -16.93 -10.91 10.06
C ALA A 274 -16.88 -12.02 11.13
N LYS A 275 -16.18 -11.75 12.23
CA LYS A 275 -16.50 -12.43 13.47
C LYS A 275 -17.97 -12.11 13.73
N ASP A 276 -18.80 -13.15 13.71
CA ASP A 276 -20.10 -13.14 14.37
C ASP A 276 -19.96 -12.62 15.82
#